data_AF-A0A7V9JI03-F1
#
_entry.id   AF-A0A7V9JI03-F1
#
_cell.length_a   1.000
_cell.length_b   1.000
_cell.length_c   1.000
_cell.angle_alpha   90.00
_cell.angle_beta   90.00
_cell.angle_gamma   90.00
#
_symmetry.space_group_name_H-M   'P 1'
#
loop_
_entity.id
_entity.type
_entity.pdbx_description
1 polymer ?
#
loop_
_entity_poly.entity_id
_entity_poly.type
_entity_poly.pdbx_seq_one_letter_code
_entity_poly.pdbx_strand_id
1 'polypeptide(L)' 'MPVGYCAPGRRGILRRVTPLRELERHLIENGCERVRHGSRHDVWRSPTADRPVTVPRHREIPFGTARAICRQLHIPTPPR' A
#
# COMPACT_ATOMS: atom_id res chain seq x y z
N MET A 1 15.65 -5.52 -14.31
CA MET A 1 16.30 -5.44 -12.98
C MET A 1 15.22 -5.49 -11.90
N PRO A 2 14.92 -6.63 -11.25
CA PRO A 2 14.12 -6.59 -10.03
C PRO A 2 15.06 -6.34 -8.85
N VAL A 3 14.84 -5.20 -8.19
CA VAL A 3 15.43 -4.87 -6.90
C VAL A 3 14.99 -5.90 -5.87
N GLY A 4 15.94 -6.53 -5.19
CA GLY A 4 15.66 -7.41 -4.06
C GLY A 4 15.28 -6.58 -2.83
N TYR A 5 14.23 -6.99 -2.12
CA TYR A 5 14.01 -6.53 -0.76
C TYR A 5 13.73 -7.70 0.20
N CYS A 6 14.60 -7.73 1.21
CA CYS A 6 14.55 -8.55 2.40
C CYS A 6 13.33 -8.17 3.25
N ALA A 7 12.41 -9.11 3.52
CA ALA A 7 11.28 -8.88 4.42
C ALA A 7 11.74 -9.00 5.88
N PRO A 8 11.66 -7.95 6.72
CA PRO A 8 11.90 -8.10 8.14
C PRO A 8 10.69 -8.75 8.79
N GLY A 9 10.88 -9.93 9.40
CA GLY A 9 9.94 -10.43 10.38
C GLY A 9 10.04 -9.61 11.68
N ARG A 10 8.93 -9.48 12.42
CA ARG A 10 8.84 -9.76 13.87
C ARG A 10 7.43 -9.54 14.44
N ARG A 11 7.14 -10.36 15.46
CA ARG A 11 5.95 -10.38 16.32
C ARG A 11 5.93 -9.16 17.24
N GLY A 12 4.76 -8.57 17.47
CA GLY A 12 4.55 -7.51 18.48
C GLY A 12 3.12 -6.99 18.50
N ILE A 13 2.55 -6.85 19.70
CA ILE A 13 1.20 -6.35 19.97
C ILE A 13 1.30 -4.82 20.17
N LEU A 14 1.44 -4.06 19.09
CA LEU A 14 1.43 -2.58 19.14
C LEU A 14 0.43 -2.06 18.10
N ARG A 15 -0.24 -0.95 18.42
CA ARG A 15 -1.24 -0.30 17.54
C ARG A 15 -0.62 -0.07 16.17
N ARG A 16 -1.18 -0.75 15.15
CA ARG A 16 -0.51 -0.99 13.85
C ARG A 16 -0.79 0.16 12.90
N VAL A 17 0.22 1.00 12.68
CA VAL A 17 0.23 2.03 11.64
C VAL A 17 1.26 1.67 10.59
N THR A 18 0.88 1.78 9.33
CA THR A 18 1.76 1.61 8.17
C THR A 18 2.10 3.00 7.66
N PRO A 19 3.39 3.39 7.57
CA PRO A 19 3.75 4.67 6.99
C PRO A 19 3.41 4.69 5.50
N LEU A 20 2.81 5.78 5.00
CA LEU A 20 2.36 5.87 3.61
C LEU A 20 3.45 5.52 2.60
N ARG A 21 4.67 6.01 2.81
CA ARG A 21 5.84 5.72 1.95
C ARG A 21 6.10 4.22 1.76
N GLU A 22 5.83 3.42 2.79
CA GLU A 22 6.02 1.97 2.76
C GLU A 22 4.89 1.28 2.02
N LEU A 23 3.66 1.77 2.20
CA LEU A 23 2.50 1.34 1.41
C LEU A 23 2.69 1.67 -0.07
N GLU A 24 3.13 2.89 -0.41
CA GLU A 24 3.40 3.31 -1.79
C GLU A 24 4.50 2.46 -2.43
N ARG A 25 5.60 2.19 -1.70
CA ARG A 25 6.66 1.31 -2.21
C ARG A 25 6.13 -0.09 -2.49
N HIS A 26 5.40 -0.68 -1.53
CA HIS A 26 4.78 -2.00 -1.70
C HIS A 26 3.82 -2.03 -2.90
N LEU A 27 3.04 -0.97 -3.10
CA LEU A 27 2.14 -0.82 -4.25
C LEU A 27 2.91 -0.84 -5.57
N ILE A 28 3.98 -0.05 -5.68
CA ILE A 28 4.83 0.01 -6.88
C ILE A 28 5.50 -1.35 -7.14
N GLU A 29 6.00 -2.02 -6.11
CA GLU A 29 6.61 -3.36 -6.22
C GLU A 29 5.63 -4.42 -6.72
N ASN A 30 4.34 -4.28 -6.39
CA ASN A 30 3.29 -5.16 -6.90
C ASN A 30 2.75 -4.72 -8.28
N GLY A 31 3.37 -3.72 -8.92
CA GLY A 31 2.96 -3.23 -10.24
C GLY A 31 1.72 -2.33 -10.23
N CYS A 32 1.36 -1.75 -9.08
CA CYS A 32 0.32 -0.73 -9.02
C CYS A 32 0.87 0.62 -9.48
N GLU A 33 0.06 1.37 -10.22
CA GLU A 33 0.42 2.66 -10.78
C GLU A 33 -0.49 3.76 -10.23
N ARG A 34 0.08 4.96 -10.06
CA ARG A 34 -0.66 6.16 -9.70
C ARG A 34 -1.29 6.75 -10.96
N VAL A 35 -2.61 6.73 -11.04
CA VAL A 35 -3.38 7.25 -12.17
C VAL A 35 -3.67 8.73 -11.99
N ARG A 36 -3.93 9.17 -10.76
CA ARG A 36 -4.25 10.57 -10.47
C ARG A 36 -3.60 11.01 -9.17
N HIS A 37 -2.84 12.10 -9.24
CA HIS A 37 -2.29 12.76 -8.07
C HIS A 37 -3.27 13.82 -7.57
N GLY A 38 -3.64 13.78 -6.29
CA GLY A 38 -4.52 14.77 -5.66
C GLY A 38 -3.86 15.43 -4.46
N SER A 39 -4.43 16.53 -3.97
CA SER A 39 -3.86 17.27 -2.83
C SER A 39 -4.01 16.49 -1.51
N ARG A 40 -5.07 15.70 -1.36
CA ARG A 40 -5.40 14.95 -0.12
C ARG A 40 -5.44 13.44 -0.31
N HIS A 41 -5.72 12.98 -1.53
CA HIS A 41 -5.82 11.57 -1.87
C HIS A 41 -5.23 11.32 -3.25
N ASP A 42 -4.54 10.19 -3.40
CA ASP A 42 -3.97 9.73 -4.65
C ASP A 42 -4.77 8.53 -5.16
N VAL A 43 -5.03 8.47 -6.46
CA VAL A 43 -5.75 7.36 -7.07
C VAL A 43 -4.74 6.38 -7.65
N TRP A 44 -4.80 5.15 -7.15
CA TRP A 44 -3.97 4.03 -7.57
C TRP A 44 -4.80 3.03 -8.36
N ARG A 45 -4.20 2.44 -9.38
CA ARG A 45 -4.79 1.35 -10.16
C ARG A 45 -3.81 0.19 -10.18
N SER A 46 -4.32 -1.01 -9.99
CA SER A 46 -3.56 -2.24 -10.23
C SER A 46 -3.97 -2.82 -11.58
N PRO A 47 -3.05 -3.42 -12.36
CA PRO A 47 -3.41 -4.18 -13.55
C PRO A 47 -4.27 -5.42 -13.22
N THR A 48 -4.17 -5.94 -11.99
CA THR A 48 -4.93 -7.10 -11.51
C THR A 48 -6.26 -6.73 -10.85
N ALA A 49 -6.49 -5.45 -10.58
CA ALA A 49 -7.71 -4.96 -9.97
C ALA A 49 -8.59 -4.27 -11.00
N ASP A 50 -9.87 -4.62 -10.97
CA ASP A 50 -10.87 -4.06 -11.89
C ASP A 50 -11.14 -2.57 -11.61
N ARG A 51 -10.94 -2.14 -10.36
CA ARG A 51 -11.30 -0.79 -9.89
C ARG A 51 -10.09 -0.01 -9.36
N PRO A 52 -9.98 1.28 -9.69
CA PRO A 52 -9.02 2.16 -9.04
C PRO A 52 -9.39 2.40 -7.58
N VAL A 53 -8.38 2.55 -6.73
CA VAL A 53 -8.50 2.75 -5.29
C VAL A 53 -7.93 4.09 -4.90
N THR A 54 -8.64 4.78 -4.01
CA THR A 54 -8.21 6.07 -3.47
C THR A 54 -7.37 5.85 -2.21
N VAL A 55 -6.08 6.15 -2.29
CA VAL A 55 -5.13 6.05 -1.19
C VAL A 55 -5.02 7.43 -0.50
N PRO A 56 -5.36 7.54 0.80
CA PRO A 56 -5.22 8.79 1.53
C PRO A 56 -3.74 9.13 1.76
N ARG A 57 -3.36 10.40 1.55
CA ARG A 57 -1.97 10.85 1.67
C ARG A 57 -1.59 11.16 3.13
N HIS A 58 -1.97 10.29 4.05
CA HIS A 58 -1.71 10.45 5.48
C HIS A 58 -0.34 9.85 5.83
N ARG A 59 0.49 10.55 6.62
CA ARG A 59 1.83 10.04 7.00
C ARG A 59 1.74 8.68 7.72
N GLU A 60 0.69 8.48 8.49
CA GLU A 60 0.38 7.25 9.21
C GLU A 60 -0.98 6.73 8.78
N ILE A 61 -1.00 5.55 8.15
CA ILE A 61 -2.22 4.88 7.72
C ILE A 61 -2.49 3.75 8.70
N PRO A 62 -3.68 3.66 9.32
CA PRO A 62 -3.99 2.52 10.17
C PRO A 62 -3.97 1.23 9.33
N PHE A 63 -3.40 0.16 9.88
CA PHE A 63 -3.23 -1.11 9.18
C PHE A 63 -4.53 -1.68 8.62
N GLY A 64 -5.68 -1.40 9.27
CA GLY A 64 -7.00 -1.77 8.75
C GLY A 64 -7.31 -1.15 7.39
N THR A 65 -6.97 0.13 7.20
CA THR A 65 -7.14 0.85 5.93
C THR A 65 -6.14 0.36 4.90
N ALA A 66 -4.87 0.19 5.27
CA ALA A 66 -3.86 -0.37 4.37
C ALA A 66 -4.26 -1.77 3.88
N ARG A 67 -4.76 -2.63 4.78
CA ARG A 67 -5.28 -3.97 4.45
C ARG A 67 -6.50 -3.91 3.51
N ALA A 68 -7.42 -2.98 3.73
CA ALA A 68 -8.58 -2.80 2.86
C ALA A 68 -8.17 -2.38 1.44
N ILE A 69 -7.24 -1.43 1.34
CA ILE A 69 -6.66 -0.98 0.06
C ILE A 69 -5.98 -2.16 -0.66
N CYS A 70 -5.13 -2.92 0.03
CA CYS A 70 -4.46 -4.08 -0.57
C CYS A 70 -5.44 -5.16 -1.04
N ARG A 71 -6.52 -5.41 -0.28
CA ARG A 71 -7.59 -6.31 -0.71
C ARG A 71 -8.29 -5.82 -1.97
N GLN A 72 -8.57 -4.53 -2.08
CA GLN A 72 -9.22 -3.95 -3.26
C GLN A 72 -8.31 -4.01 -4.49
N LEU A 73 -7.00 -3.88 -4.29
CA LEU A 73 -6.00 -3.96 -5.36
C LEU A 73 -5.55 -5.39 -5.68
N HIS A 74 -6.12 -6.41 -5.00
CA HIS A 74 -5.73 -7.82 -5.13
C HIS A 74 -4.23 -8.08 -4.91
N ILE A 75 -3.60 -7.34 -4.01
CA ILE A 75 -2.19 -7.49 -3.66
C ILE A 75 -2.03 -8.07 -2.25
N PRO A 76 -0.89 -8.72 -1.94
CA PRO A 76 -0.58 -9.14 -0.59
C PRO A 76 -0.63 -7.96 0.39
N THR A 77 -1.06 -8.22 1.62
CA THR A 77 -1.04 -7.22 2.68
C THR A 77 0.40 -6.73 2.91
N PRO A 78 0.61 -5.44 3.21
CA PRO A 78 1.94 -4.90 3.36
C PRO A 78 2.65 -5.59 4.55
N PRO A 79 3.98 -5.77 4.46
CA PRO A 79 4.76 -6.31 5.56
C PRO A 79 4.63 -5.44 6.82
N ARG A 80 4.86 -6.07 7.98
CA ARG A 80 4.76 -5.43 9.29
C ARG A 80 6.02 -4.69 9.67
#